data_AF-W7BJT3-F1
#
_entry.id   AF-W7BJT3-F1
#
_cell.length_a   1.000
_cell.length_b   1.000
_cell.length_c   1.000
_cell.angle_alpha   90.00
_cell.angle_beta   90.00
_cell.angle_gamma   90.00
#
_symmetry.space_group_name_H-M   'P 1'
#
loop_
_entity.id
_entity.type
_entity.pdbx_description
1 polymer ?
#
loop_
_entity_poly.entity_id
_entity_poly.type
_entity_poly.pdbx_seq_one_letter_code
_entity_poly.pdbx_strand_id
1 'polypeptide(L)'
;SSFNPLTGVSASDVEDGDMTSKITITANDVNTAKVGTYHVTYSVTDSDGNTTTKTITVTVTSNDAPVISATDKTMKKGGTFNPLTGVSATDTEDGNLTSSVKVTANNVDTSKVGTYHVTYSVTDSDGNTTTKTITVTVTSNDAPVITAKDQSVKKGKTFSPLSGVTASDTEDGNLTSSVKVTANNVDTSKVGTYHVTYAVTDSDGNTTTKTITVTVTSNDAPVIEASDIVQRIHTTYDVKKAVTASDTEDGDITNKITVTANDVNTEKSRCLSRDIQRD
;
A
#
# COMPACT_ATOMS: atom_id res chain seq x y z
N SER A 1 1.39 49.75 24.23
CA SER A 1 1.29 51.18 24.59
C SER A 1 1.03 51.98 23.33
N SER A 2 0.33 53.12 23.39
CA SER A 2 0.23 54.03 22.25
C SER A 2 1.55 54.80 22.11
N PHE A 3 2.16 54.77 20.94
CA PHE A 3 3.34 55.57 20.63
C PHE A 3 2.97 57.05 20.64
N ASN A 4 3.69 57.85 21.45
CA ASN A 4 3.59 59.30 21.43
C ASN A 4 4.91 59.88 20.93
N PRO A 5 4.95 60.48 19.72
CA PRO A 5 6.17 61.00 19.12
C PRO A 5 6.77 62.22 19.85
N LEU A 6 6.04 62.88 20.77
CA LEU A 6 6.57 64.03 21.53
C LEU A 6 7.15 63.65 22.89
N THR A 7 7.01 62.40 23.33
CA THR A 7 7.54 61.96 24.62
C THR A 7 9.06 62.09 24.67
N GLY A 8 9.58 62.86 25.63
CA GLY A 8 11.02 63.03 25.84
C GLY A 8 11.71 63.97 24.82
N VAL A 9 10.95 64.63 23.96
CA VAL A 9 11.48 65.63 23.02
C VAL A 9 11.50 67.00 23.72
N SER A 10 12.61 67.72 23.60
CA SER A 10 12.76 69.08 24.11
C SER A 10 13.52 69.96 23.12
N ALA A 11 13.32 71.26 23.25
CA ALA A 11 14.04 72.28 22.51
C ALA A 11 14.28 73.47 23.43
N SER A 12 15.46 74.05 23.34
CA SER A 12 15.84 75.25 24.08
C SER A 12 16.65 76.15 23.19
N ASP A 13 16.46 77.45 23.38
CA ASP A 13 17.17 78.50 22.70
C ASP A 13 17.74 79.50 23.72
N VAL A 14 18.85 80.16 23.39
CA VAL A 14 19.55 81.04 24.34
C VAL A 14 18.77 82.32 24.59
N GLU A 15 18.08 82.84 23.58
CA GLU A 15 17.30 84.07 23.61
C GLU A 15 15.83 83.80 23.96
N ASP A 16 15.23 82.73 23.42
CA ASP A 16 13.82 82.36 23.59
C ASP A 16 13.55 81.44 24.80
N GLY A 17 14.58 80.85 25.41
CA GLY A 17 14.44 79.96 26.56
C GLY A 17 13.88 78.57 26.20
N ASP A 18 12.98 78.01 27.01
CA ASP A 18 12.37 76.70 26.75
C ASP A 18 11.34 76.80 25.61
N MET A 19 11.66 76.13 24.51
CA MET A 19 10.87 76.10 23.29
C MET A 19 10.16 74.77 23.08
N THR A 20 10.15 73.87 24.07
CA THR A 20 9.59 72.53 23.95
C THR A 20 8.13 72.53 23.48
N SER A 21 7.33 73.52 23.92
CA SER A 21 5.93 73.67 23.50
C SER A 21 5.74 74.17 22.05
N LYS A 22 6.79 74.72 21.43
CA LYS A 22 6.80 75.21 20.04
C LYS A 22 7.23 74.13 19.03
N ILE A 23 7.61 72.93 19.48
CA ILE A 23 8.03 71.84 18.60
C ILE A 23 6.84 71.34 17.77
N THR A 24 7.06 71.18 16.47
CA THR A 24 6.10 70.61 15.52
C THR A 24 6.67 69.35 14.88
N ILE A 25 5.79 68.42 14.47
CA ILE A 25 6.18 67.23 13.69
C ILE A 25 5.88 67.55 12.23
N THR A 26 6.92 67.60 11.40
CA THR A 26 6.81 67.93 9.97
C THR A 26 6.72 66.69 9.08
N ALA A 27 7.21 65.54 9.56
CA ALA A 27 7.01 64.23 8.94
C ALA A 27 6.98 63.12 9.99
N ASN A 28 6.13 62.11 9.80
CA ASN A 28 6.05 60.93 10.65
C ASN A 28 5.52 59.75 9.83
N ASP A 29 6.35 58.73 9.62
CA ASP A 29 5.96 57.51 8.91
C ASP A 29 5.78 56.29 9.84
N VAL A 30 5.84 56.49 11.16
CA VAL A 30 5.86 55.40 12.14
C VAL A 30 4.57 54.58 12.08
N ASN A 31 4.74 53.27 11.86
CA ASN A 31 3.68 52.28 11.96
C ASN A 31 3.99 51.27 13.07
N THR A 32 3.35 51.45 14.22
CA THR A 32 3.53 50.56 15.39
C THR A 32 2.92 49.18 15.23
N ALA A 33 2.18 48.92 14.15
CA ALA A 33 1.58 47.60 13.89
C ALA A 33 2.46 46.71 12.99
N LYS A 34 3.62 47.20 12.54
CA LYS A 34 4.50 46.45 11.63
C LYS A 34 5.96 46.62 12.05
N VAL A 35 6.66 45.51 12.25
CA VAL A 35 8.11 45.48 12.47
C VAL A 35 8.82 46.23 11.35
N GLY A 36 9.75 47.11 11.72
CA GLY A 36 10.44 47.94 10.76
C GLY A 36 11.17 49.12 11.37
N THR A 37 11.86 49.84 10.49
CA THR A 37 12.53 51.10 10.81
C THR A 37 11.74 52.25 10.22
N TYR A 38 11.41 53.21 11.07
CA TYR A 38 10.58 54.38 10.78
C TYR A 38 11.30 55.65 11.23
N HIS A 39 10.76 56.80 10.87
CA HIS A 39 11.35 58.11 11.08
C HIS A 39 10.30 59.13 11.55
N VAL A 40 10.73 60.02 12.45
CA VAL A 40 9.98 61.21 12.86
C VAL A 40 10.87 62.42 12.68
N THR A 41 10.39 63.43 11.95
CA THR A 41 11.08 64.71 11.77
C THR A 41 10.38 65.80 12.57
N TYR A 42 11.13 66.42 13.48
CA TYR A 42 10.70 67.55 14.29
C TYR A 42 11.22 68.85 13.70
N SER A 43 10.48 69.94 13.91
CA SER A 43 10.88 71.30 13.57
C SER A 43 10.52 72.27 14.71
N VAL A 44 11.40 73.23 14.97
CA VAL A 44 11.14 74.34 15.90
C VAL A 44 11.69 75.63 15.28
N THR A 45 10.95 76.73 15.44
CA THR A 45 11.29 78.06 14.93
C THR A 45 11.34 79.06 16.07
N ASP A 46 12.45 79.81 16.19
CA ASP A 46 12.64 80.85 17.21
C ASP A 46 11.88 82.14 16.89
N SER A 47 11.92 83.11 17.81
CA SER A 47 11.23 84.40 17.63
C SER A 47 11.82 85.26 16.51
N ASP A 48 13.07 85.01 16.12
CA ASP A 48 13.78 85.66 15.01
C ASP A 48 13.51 84.98 13.65
N GLY A 49 12.81 83.84 13.64
CA GLY A 49 12.43 83.09 12.45
C GLY A 49 13.44 82.03 12.02
N ASN A 50 14.50 81.77 12.79
CA ASN A 50 15.43 80.68 12.50
C ASN A 50 14.77 79.33 12.81
N THR A 51 14.91 78.37 11.90
CA THR A 51 14.28 77.06 12.02
C THR A 51 15.32 75.95 12.03
N THR A 52 15.17 75.01 12.96
CA THR A 52 15.96 73.78 13.01
C THR A 52 15.07 72.56 12.86
N THR A 53 15.54 71.57 12.11
CA THR A 53 14.88 70.26 11.98
C THR A 53 15.75 69.14 12.51
N LYS A 54 15.14 68.11 13.12
CA LYS A 54 15.84 66.89 13.54
C LYS A 54 15.00 65.66 13.19
N THR A 55 15.61 64.71 12.48
CA THR A 55 14.99 63.41 12.22
C THR A 55 15.55 62.38 13.21
N ILE A 56 14.67 61.61 13.84
CA ILE A 56 15.03 60.44 14.63
C ILE A 56 14.59 59.17 13.91
N THR A 57 15.25 58.07 14.23
CA THR A 57 14.84 56.73 13.81
C THR A 57 14.09 56.04 14.95
N VAL A 58 12.95 55.43 14.62
CA VAL A 58 12.13 54.61 15.50
C VAL A 58 12.14 53.18 14.98
N THR A 59 12.70 52.25 15.74
CA THR A 59 12.69 50.82 15.40
C THR A 59 11.53 50.14 16.14
N VAL A 60 10.63 49.55 15.37
CA VAL A 60 9.57 48.68 15.90
C VAL A 60 10.06 47.25 15.76
N THR A 61 10.27 46.58 16.90
CA THR A 61 10.56 45.14 16.99
C THR A 61 9.31 44.39 17.39
N SER A 62 9.32 43.06 17.27
CA SER A 62 8.31 42.20 17.87
C SER A 62 8.95 41.37 19.01
N ASN A 63 8.10 40.67 19.75
CA ASN A 63 8.47 39.72 20.82
C ASN A 63 7.45 38.57 20.75
N ASP A 64 7.14 38.15 19.53
CA ASP A 64 6.20 37.06 19.31
C ASP A 64 6.89 35.75 19.70
N ALA A 65 6.11 34.79 20.20
CA ALA A 65 6.66 33.46 20.45
C ALA A 65 6.86 32.70 19.13
N PRO A 66 7.86 31.80 19.04
CA PRO A 66 8.13 31.05 17.82
C PRO A 66 6.98 30.09 17.48
N VAL A 67 6.83 29.75 16.21
CA VAL A 67 5.77 28.84 15.72
C VAL A 67 6.38 27.51 15.25
N ILE A 68 5.88 26.38 15.78
CA ILE A 68 6.28 25.03 15.35
C ILE A 68 5.32 24.49 14.29
N SER A 69 5.88 24.13 13.12
CA SER A 69 5.18 23.34 12.11
C SER A 69 5.59 21.86 12.21
N ALA A 70 4.59 21.03 12.49
CA ALA A 70 4.68 19.58 12.59
C ALA A 70 3.27 19.02 12.41
N THR A 71 3.15 17.85 11.79
CA THR A 71 1.88 17.18 11.53
C THR A 71 1.88 15.78 12.13
N ASP A 72 0.67 15.24 12.33
CA ASP A 72 0.49 13.85 12.72
C ASP A 72 1.10 12.90 11.68
N LYS A 73 1.49 11.72 12.15
CA LYS A 73 2.18 10.70 11.33
C LYS A 73 1.47 9.36 11.46
N THR A 74 1.46 8.59 10.38
CA THR A 74 1.00 7.20 10.38
C THR A 74 2.08 6.33 9.78
N MET A 75 2.32 5.17 10.39
CA MET A 75 3.29 4.20 9.92
C MET A 75 2.85 2.76 10.23
N LYS A 76 3.48 1.80 9.56
CA LYS A 76 3.31 0.38 9.84
C LYS A 76 4.17 -0.04 11.05
N LYS A 77 3.75 -1.09 11.74
CA LYS A 77 4.54 -1.74 12.79
C LYS A 77 5.89 -2.18 12.24
N GLY A 78 6.93 -2.06 13.06
CA GLY A 78 8.33 -2.33 12.69
C GLY A 78 8.98 -1.23 11.82
N GLY A 79 8.23 -0.23 11.35
CA GLY A 79 8.77 0.86 10.55
C GLY A 79 9.83 1.71 11.27
N THR A 80 10.71 2.34 10.52
CA THR A 80 11.71 3.27 11.04
C THR A 80 11.07 4.62 11.37
N PHE A 81 11.38 5.18 12.55
CA PHE A 81 10.83 6.45 13.01
C PHE A 81 11.93 7.42 13.41
N ASN A 82 11.98 8.59 12.75
CA ASN A 82 12.80 9.72 13.19
C ASN A 82 11.86 10.89 13.58
N PRO A 83 11.85 11.31 14.87
CA PRO A 83 10.89 12.28 15.39
C PRO A 83 11.03 13.67 14.77
N LEU A 84 12.22 14.07 14.30
CA LEU A 84 12.46 15.41 13.74
C LEU A 84 12.17 15.52 12.24
N THR A 85 11.86 14.41 11.56
CA THR A 85 11.55 14.43 10.12
C THR A 85 10.32 15.29 9.85
N GLY A 86 10.43 16.28 8.96
CA GLY A 86 9.32 17.16 8.59
C GLY A 86 8.87 18.14 9.67
N VAL A 87 9.69 18.35 10.70
CA VAL A 87 9.44 19.37 11.75
C VAL A 87 10.22 20.64 11.40
N SER A 88 9.58 21.79 11.50
CA SER A 88 10.22 23.10 11.35
C SER A 88 9.72 24.09 12.39
N ALA A 89 10.48 25.16 12.59
CA ALA A 89 10.06 26.28 13.42
C ALA A 89 10.50 27.61 12.80
N THR A 90 9.66 28.62 12.95
CA THR A 90 9.91 29.99 12.47
C THR A 90 9.51 30.99 13.53
N ASP A 91 10.22 32.09 13.57
CA ASP A 91 9.98 33.23 14.43
C ASP A 91 10.03 34.53 13.62
N THR A 92 9.29 35.55 14.04
CA THR A 92 9.21 36.83 13.31
C THR A 92 10.54 37.60 13.37
N GLU A 93 11.26 37.51 14.48
CA GLU A 93 12.47 38.29 14.79
C GLU A 93 13.71 37.48 14.47
N ASP A 94 13.72 36.20 14.87
CA ASP A 94 14.87 35.30 14.73
C ASP A 94 14.88 34.53 13.40
N GLY A 95 13.76 34.52 12.65
CA GLY A 95 13.64 33.82 11.39
C GLY A 95 13.55 32.29 11.55
N ASN A 96 14.42 31.53 10.88
CA ASN A 96 14.31 30.06 10.88
C ASN A 96 14.98 29.44 12.13
N LEU A 97 14.16 28.87 13.01
CA LEU A 97 14.58 28.21 14.24
C LEU A 97 14.53 26.68 14.17
N THR A 98 14.42 26.09 12.97
CA THR A 98 14.24 24.64 12.80
C THR A 98 15.32 23.80 13.49
N SER A 99 16.59 24.24 13.48
CA SER A 99 17.69 23.53 14.17
C SER A 99 17.63 23.62 15.69
N SER A 100 16.85 24.54 16.23
CA SER A 100 16.67 24.78 17.68
C SER A 100 15.50 23.97 18.26
N VAL A 101 14.71 23.30 17.42
CA VAL A 101 13.60 22.46 17.87
C VAL A 101 14.12 21.25 18.64
N LYS A 102 13.58 21.03 19.85
CA LYS A 102 13.91 19.91 20.73
C LYS A 102 12.71 18.99 20.89
N VAL A 103 12.97 17.69 20.96
CA VAL A 103 11.99 16.70 21.41
C VAL A 103 12.02 16.65 22.93
N THR A 104 10.95 17.07 23.59
CA THR A 104 10.87 17.12 25.06
C THR A 104 10.18 15.90 25.66
N ALA A 105 9.31 15.24 24.88
CA ALA A 105 8.73 13.95 25.23
C ALA A 105 8.50 13.12 23.96
N ASN A 106 8.74 11.82 24.05
CA ASN A 106 8.49 10.87 22.97
C ASN A 106 8.19 9.50 23.58
N ASN A 107 6.99 8.97 23.35
CA ASN A 107 6.60 7.63 23.79
C ASN A 107 6.34 6.65 22.63
N VAL A 108 6.76 6.99 21.41
CA VAL A 108 6.53 6.17 20.22
C VAL A 108 7.25 4.82 20.33
N ASP A 109 6.46 3.74 20.27
CA ASP A 109 6.94 2.36 20.18
C ASP A 109 6.50 1.79 18.82
N THR A 110 7.41 1.76 17.84
CA THR A 110 7.08 1.28 16.49
C THR A 110 6.87 -0.23 16.44
N SER A 111 7.21 -0.97 17.51
CA SER A 111 7.00 -2.42 17.58
C SER A 111 5.60 -2.83 18.01
N LYS A 112 4.73 -1.87 18.36
CA LYS A 112 3.37 -2.14 18.83
C LYS A 112 2.36 -1.27 18.10
N VAL A 113 1.25 -1.88 17.67
CA VAL A 113 0.12 -1.15 17.13
C VAL A 113 -0.46 -0.27 18.22
N GLY A 114 -0.70 1.01 17.90
CA GLY A 114 -1.16 1.96 18.89
C GLY A 114 -1.09 3.40 18.44
N THR A 115 -1.50 4.27 19.34
CA THR A 115 -1.42 5.72 19.18
C THR A 115 -0.45 6.27 20.20
N TYR A 116 0.53 7.02 19.71
CA TYR A 116 1.66 7.56 20.46
C TYR A 116 1.76 9.07 20.23
N HIS A 117 2.63 9.72 20.98
CA HIS A 117 2.76 11.17 20.99
C HIS A 117 4.23 11.59 21.02
N VAL A 118 4.51 12.68 20.32
CA VAL A 118 5.79 13.38 20.38
C VAL A 118 5.51 14.84 20.69
N THR A 119 6.16 15.36 21.74
CA THR A 119 6.09 16.77 22.11
C THR A 119 7.40 17.45 21.75
N TYR A 120 7.28 18.55 21.02
CA TYR A 120 8.36 19.42 20.62
C TYR A 120 8.35 20.71 21.44
N SER A 121 9.51 21.33 21.58
CA SER A 121 9.68 22.66 22.14
C SER A 121 10.70 23.45 21.34
N VAL A 122 10.49 24.75 21.21
CA VAL A 122 11.46 25.70 20.65
C VAL A 122 11.40 26.99 21.46
N THR A 123 12.56 27.58 21.73
CA THR A 123 12.72 28.83 22.45
C THR A 123 13.49 29.80 21.56
N ASP A 124 13.00 31.04 21.46
CA ASP A 124 13.62 32.12 20.70
C ASP A 124 14.75 32.82 21.50
N SER A 125 15.36 33.86 20.93
CA SER A 125 16.46 34.60 21.56
C SER A 125 16.02 35.51 22.72
N ASP A 126 14.75 35.91 22.74
CA ASP A 126 14.11 36.71 23.80
C ASP A 126 13.58 35.85 24.96
N GLY A 127 13.61 34.52 24.82
CA GLY A 127 13.23 33.55 25.84
C GLY A 127 11.76 33.08 25.77
N ASN A 128 10.99 33.49 24.76
CA ASN A 128 9.64 32.96 24.56
C ASN A 128 9.72 31.51 24.07
N THR A 129 8.84 30.66 24.58
CA THR A 129 8.86 29.22 24.31
C THR A 129 7.52 28.72 23.82
N THR A 130 7.54 27.95 22.73
CA THR A 130 6.36 27.27 22.19
C THR A 130 6.53 25.77 22.27
N THR A 131 5.45 25.08 22.61
CA THR A 131 5.38 23.61 22.59
C THR A 131 4.30 23.13 21.63
N LYS A 132 4.53 21.97 21.02
CA LYS A 132 3.56 21.33 20.13
C LYS A 132 3.64 19.82 20.27
N THR A 133 2.49 19.17 20.47
CA THR A 133 2.38 17.71 20.45
C THR A 133 1.76 17.26 19.15
N ILE A 134 2.34 16.23 18.54
CA ILE A 134 1.74 15.50 17.41
C ILE A 134 1.36 14.09 17.84
N THR A 135 0.44 13.50 17.11
CA THR A 135 0.07 12.10 17.22
C THR A 135 0.83 11.25 16.19
N VAL A 136 1.31 10.09 16.62
CA VAL A 136 1.92 9.07 15.76
C VAL A 136 1.11 7.78 15.88
N THR A 137 0.49 7.36 14.79
CA THR A 137 -0.31 6.12 14.74
C THR A 137 0.52 5.00 14.12
N VAL A 138 0.76 3.94 14.88
CA VAL A 138 1.36 2.70 14.39
C VAL A 138 0.23 1.72 14.06
N THR A 139 0.16 1.30 12.81
CA THR A 139 -0.87 0.40 12.27
C THR A 139 -0.27 -0.98 11.99
N SER A 140 -1.10 -2.02 11.96
CA SER A 140 -0.66 -3.36 11.55
C SER A 140 -0.08 -3.34 10.14
N ASN A 141 0.93 -4.17 9.84
CA ASN A 141 1.31 -4.49 8.47
C ASN A 141 0.14 -5.14 7.72
N ASP A 142 0.30 -5.37 6.41
CA ASP A 142 -0.74 -6.03 5.64
C ASP A 142 -0.78 -7.54 5.95
N ALA A 143 -1.90 -8.21 5.66
CA ALA A 143 -1.96 -9.65 5.84
C ALA A 143 -1.25 -10.38 4.70
N PRO A 144 -0.61 -11.54 4.96
CA PRO A 144 0.13 -12.27 3.95
C PRO A 144 -0.79 -12.84 2.87
N VAL A 145 -0.27 -13.09 1.68
CA VAL A 145 -1.02 -13.67 0.55
C VAL A 145 -0.54 -15.08 0.26
N ILE A 146 -1.47 -16.04 0.16
CA ILE A 146 -1.19 -17.43 -0.26
C ILE A 146 -1.50 -17.62 -1.75
N THR A 147 -0.49 -18.01 -2.52
CA THR A 147 -0.65 -18.45 -3.90
C THR A 147 -0.64 -19.97 -3.97
N ALA A 148 -1.79 -20.54 -4.28
CA ALA A 148 -2.02 -21.95 -4.54
C ALA A 148 -3.12 -22.07 -5.60
N LYS A 149 -3.09 -23.16 -6.37
CA LYS A 149 -4.08 -23.47 -7.42
C LYS A 149 -4.70 -24.83 -7.13
N ASP A 150 -5.89 -25.05 -7.66
CA ASP A 150 -6.51 -26.36 -7.68
C ASP A 150 -5.61 -27.38 -8.39
N GLN A 151 -5.67 -28.62 -7.93
CA GLN A 151 -4.82 -29.71 -8.42
C GLN A 151 -5.65 -30.89 -8.88
N SER A 152 -5.09 -31.68 -9.80
CA SER A 152 -5.64 -32.98 -10.16
C SER A 152 -4.58 -34.06 -9.99
N VAL A 153 -5.00 -35.19 -9.46
CA VAL A 153 -4.16 -36.37 -9.26
C VAL A 153 -4.89 -37.61 -9.75
N LYS A 154 -4.17 -38.57 -10.31
CA LYS A 154 -4.74 -39.86 -10.71
C LYS A 154 -4.93 -40.76 -9.50
N LYS A 155 -6.00 -41.55 -9.48
CA LYS A 155 -6.29 -42.55 -8.46
C LYS A 155 -5.05 -43.41 -8.17
N GLY A 156 -4.69 -43.51 -6.89
CA GLY A 156 -3.55 -44.28 -6.39
C GLY A 156 -2.19 -43.61 -6.55
N LYS A 157 -2.09 -42.41 -7.14
CA LYS A 157 -0.83 -41.66 -7.21
C LYS A 157 -0.57 -40.86 -5.94
N THR A 158 0.69 -40.51 -5.72
CA THR A 158 1.13 -39.68 -4.59
C THR A 158 0.67 -38.24 -4.75
N PHE A 159 0.34 -37.61 -3.62
CA PHE A 159 -0.08 -36.21 -3.56
C PHE A 159 0.74 -35.51 -2.46
N SER A 160 1.36 -34.37 -2.80
CA SER A 160 2.13 -33.56 -1.86
C SER A 160 1.41 -32.22 -1.65
N PRO A 161 0.75 -32.01 -0.49
CA PRO A 161 -0.14 -30.87 -0.28
C PRO A 161 0.53 -29.49 -0.43
N LEU A 162 1.83 -29.38 -0.18
CA LEU A 162 2.56 -28.10 -0.25
C LEU A 162 3.23 -27.87 -1.61
N SER A 163 3.10 -28.80 -2.57
CA SER A 163 3.73 -28.64 -3.89
C SER A 163 3.13 -27.45 -4.64
N GLY A 164 3.98 -26.51 -5.05
CA GLY A 164 3.58 -25.31 -5.78
C GLY A 164 2.83 -24.26 -4.95
N VAL A 165 2.80 -24.41 -3.62
CA VAL A 165 2.22 -23.41 -2.71
C VAL A 165 3.30 -22.39 -2.34
N THR A 166 3.01 -21.12 -2.53
CA THR A 166 3.88 -20.02 -2.08
C THR A 166 3.10 -19.03 -1.23
N ALA A 167 3.81 -18.28 -0.41
CA ALA A 167 3.24 -17.16 0.31
C ALA A 167 4.21 -15.98 0.36
N SER A 168 3.65 -14.77 0.32
CA SER A 168 4.42 -13.54 0.44
C SER A 168 3.64 -12.49 1.20
N ASP A 169 4.36 -11.60 1.83
CA ASP A 169 3.86 -10.44 2.53
C ASP A 169 4.63 -9.20 2.07
N THR A 170 3.98 -8.02 2.07
CA THR A 170 4.61 -6.78 1.60
C THR A 170 5.77 -6.38 2.50
N GLU A 171 5.63 -6.56 3.81
CA GLU A 171 6.60 -6.16 4.82
C GLU A 171 7.58 -7.29 5.17
N ASP A 172 7.12 -8.54 5.28
CA ASP A 172 7.99 -9.69 5.64
C ASP A 172 8.65 -10.38 4.43
N GLY A 173 8.20 -10.08 3.21
CA GLY A 173 8.72 -10.68 1.99
C GLY A 173 8.28 -12.14 1.80
N ASN A 174 9.20 -13.06 1.53
CA ASN A 174 8.84 -14.45 1.21
C ASN A 174 8.55 -15.28 2.46
N LEU A 175 7.29 -15.69 2.63
CA LEU A 175 6.80 -16.50 3.75
C LEU A 175 6.49 -17.95 3.36
N THR A 176 6.94 -18.42 2.20
CA THR A 176 6.61 -19.76 1.67
C THR A 176 6.94 -20.90 2.64
N SER A 177 8.05 -20.80 3.38
CA SER A 177 8.43 -21.82 4.38
C SER A 177 7.53 -21.85 5.62
N SER A 178 6.75 -20.80 5.85
CA SER A 178 5.86 -20.65 7.01
C SER A 178 4.43 -21.11 6.74
N VAL A 179 4.11 -21.50 5.50
CA VAL A 179 2.78 -22.02 5.13
C VAL A 179 2.54 -23.36 5.80
N LYS A 180 1.38 -23.51 6.44
CA LYS A 180 0.94 -24.74 7.11
C LYS A 180 -0.32 -25.28 6.47
N VAL A 181 -0.43 -26.60 6.37
CA VAL A 181 -1.68 -27.29 6.04
C VAL A 181 -2.51 -27.39 7.33
N THR A 182 -3.65 -26.71 7.38
CA THR A 182 -4.53 -26.68 8.56
C THR A 182 -5.69 -27.67 8.46
N ALA A 183 -6.09 -28.03 7.24
CA ALA A 183 -7.03 -29.12 6.99
C ALA A 183 -6.68 -29.81 5.66
N ASN A 184 -6.84 -31.13 5.61
CA ASN A 184 -6.63 -31.92 4.41
C ASN A 184 -7.49 -33.18 4.49
N ASN A 185 -8.42 -33.35 3.55
CA ASN A 185 -9.26 -34.55 3.47
C ASN A 185 -9.01 -35.37 2.19
N VAL A 186 -7.93 -35.11 1.47
CA VAL A 186 -7.61 -35.78 0.20
C VAL A 186 -7.40 -37.28 0.41
N ASP A 187 -8.22 -38.08 -0.26
CA ASP A 187 -8.08 -39.55 -0.35
C ASP A 187 -7.78 -39.93 -1.80
N THR A 188 -6.51 -40.14 -2.14
CA THR A 188 -6.09 -40.48 -3.51
C THR A 188 -6.53 -41.88 -3.94
N SER A 189 -7.07 -42.71 -3.04
CA SER A 189 -7.55 -44.05 -3.39
C SER A 189 -8.95 -44.05 -4.02
N LYS A 190 -9.69 -42.94 -3.89
CA LYS A 190 -11.08 -42.82 -4.35
C LYS A 190 -11.20 -41.64 -5.32
N VAL A 191 -11.90 -41.88 -6.42
CA VAL A 191 -12.27 -40.80 -7.35
C VAL A 191 -13.22 -39.85 -6.63
N GLY A 192 -12.97 -38.55 -6.75
CA GLY A 192 -13.74 -37.56 -6.03
C GLY A 192 -13.10 -36.18 -6.00
N THR A 193 -13.80 -35.28 -5.33
CA THR A 193 -13.36 -33.90 -5.11
C THR A 193 -13.07 -33.71 -3.63
N TYR A 194 -11.86 -33.26 -3.34
CA TYR A 194 -11.32 -33.09 -2.00
C TYR A 194 -10.81 -31.66 -1.82
N HIS A 195 -10.46 -31.30 -0.59
CA HIS A 195 -10.06 -29.95 -0.22
C HIS A 195 -8.82 -29.98 0.67
N VAL A 196 -7.96 -29.00 0.43
CA VAL A 196 -6.80 -28.70 1.29
C VAL A 196 -6.90 -27.24 1.69
N THR A 197 -6.83 -26.97 2.99
CA THR A 197 -6.80 -25.61 3.53
C THR A 197 -5.40 -25.32 4.06
N TYR A 198 -4.86 -24.20 3.60
CA TYR A 198 -3.58 -23.64 4.03
C TYR A 198 -3.81 -22.45 4.95
N ALA A 199 -2.86 -22.20 5.84
CA ALA A 199 -2.76 -20.95 6.58
C ALA A 199 -1.31 -20.47 6.61
N VAL A 200 -1.13 -19.16 6.62
CA VAL A 200 0.16 -18.50 6.87
C VAL A 200 -0.08 -17.31 7.77
N THR A 201 0.81 -17.12 8.73
CA THR A 201 0.80 -16.00 9.68
C THR A 201 2.11 -15.23 9.51
N ASP A 202 2.00 -13.91 9.45
CA ASP A 202 3.15 -13.00 9.32
C ASP A 202 3.82 -12.72 10.68
N SER A 203 4.85 -11.87 10.71
CA SER A 203 5.58 -11.53 11.94
C SER A 203 4.76 -10.68 12.92
N ASP A 204 3.69 -10.07 12.44
CA ASP A 204 2.79 -9.19 13.20
C ASP A 204 1.54 -9.91 13.74
N GLY A 205 1.30 -11.14 13.30
CA GLY A 205 0.23 -12.00 13.74
C GLY A 205 -1.00 -12.00 12.82
N ASN A 206 -0.99 -11.28 11.70
CA ASN A 206 -2.06 -11.39 10.71
C ASN A 206 -2.00 -12.75 10.04
N THR A 207 -3.16 -13.36 9.84
CA THR A 207 -3.26 -14.71 9.29
C THR A 207 -4.18 -14.73 8.08
N THR A 208 -3.70 -15.36 7.01
CA THR A 208 -4.50 -15.64 5.80
C THR A 208 -4.72 -17.13 5.67
N THR A 209 -5.92 -17.52 5.24
CA THR A 209 -6.26 -18.90 4.90
C THR A 209 -6.67 -19.02 3.44
N LYS A 210 -6.38 -20.17 2.83
CA LYS A 210 -6.80 -20.46 1.46
C LYS A 210 -7.12 -21.94 1.32
N THR A 211 -8.30 -22.25 0.78
CA THR A 211 -8.69 -23.61 0.43
C THR A 211 -8.55 -23.79 -1.08
N ILE A 212 -7.94 -24.90 -1.49
CA ILE A 212 -7.95 -25.36 -2.87
C ILE A 212 -8.76 -26.64 -3.00
N THR A 213 -9.21 -26.90 -4.23
CA THR A 213 -9.83 -28.14 -4.61
C THR A 213 -8.79 -29.10 -5.20
N VAL A 214 -8.88 -30.38 -4.82
CA VAL A 214 -8.07 -31.47 -5.37
C VAL A 214 -9.01 -32.50 -5.98
N THR A 215 -8.93 -32.68 -7.30
CA THR A 215 -9.75 -33.66 -8.03
C THR A 215 -8.95 -34.94 -8.26
N VAL A 216 -9.39 -36.03 -7.64
CA VAL A 216 -8.88 -37.37 -7.91
C VAL A 216 -9.66 -37.94 -9.09
N THR A 217 -8.99 -38.16 -10.23
CA THR A 217 -9.58 -38.77 -11.44
C THR A 217 -9.25 -40.25 -11.50
N SER A 218 -10.04 -41.07 -12.20
CA SER A 218 -9.72 -42.49 -12.34
C SER A 218 -8.47 -42.69 -13.19
N ASN A 219 -7.97 -43.91 -13.10
CA ASN A 219 -6.84 -44.41 -13.84
C ASN A 219 -7.16 -45.83 -14.32
N ASP A 220 -8.44 -46.07 -14.63
CA ASP A 220 -8.89 -47.36 -15.14
C ASP A 220 -8.50 -47.45 -16.63
N ALA A 221 -8.34 -48.67 -17.14
CA ALA A 221 -8.12 -48.86 -18.55
C ALA A 221 -9.45 -48.74 -19.31
N PRO A 222 -9.42 -48.31 -20.59
CA PRO A 222 -10.62 -48.30 -21.42
C PRO A 222 -11.17 -49.72 -21.59
N VAL A 223 -12.49 -49.84 -21.64
CA VAL A 223 -13.22 -51.08 -21.88
C VAL A 223 -13.72 -51.10 -23.32
N ILE A 224 -13.51 -52.23 -24.00
CA ILE A 224 -14.12 -52.51 -25.32
C ILE A 224 -15.24 -53.51 -25.10
N GLU A 225 -16.41 -53.20 -25.62
CA GLU A 225 -17.54 -54.14 -25.70
C GLU A 225 -17.82 -54.47 -27.15
N ALA A 226 -18.04 -55.76 -27.43
CA ALA A 226 -18.34 -56.24 -28.76
C ALA A 226 -19.38 -57.36 -28.71
N SER A 227 -20.17 -57.49 -29.78
CA SER A 227 -21.11 -58.59 -29.95
C SER A 227 -20.87 -59.32 -31.27
N ASP A 228 -21.14 -60.62 -31.26
CA ASP A 228 -21.15 -61.42 -32.49
C ASP A 228 -22.19 -60.87 -33.48
N ILE A 229 -21.80 -60.77 -34.74
CA ILE A 229 -22.69 -60.34 -35.82
C ILE A 229 -22.89 -61.46 -36.83
N VAL A 230 -24.14 -61.68 -37.22
CA VAL A 230 -24.50 -62.54 -38.35
C VAL A 230 -24.81 -61.64 -39.54
N GLN A 231 -24.13 -61.87 -40.66
CA GLN A 231 -24.31 -61.10 -41.88
C GLN A 231 -24.58 -62.03 -43.06
N ARG A 232 -25.51 -61.64 -43.93
CA ARG A 232 -25.78 -62.38 -45.17
C ARG A 232 -24.60 -62.22 -46.14
N ILE A 233 -24.38 -63.23 -46.97
CA ILE A 233 -23.47 -63.11 -48.11
C ILE A 233 -23.91 -61.98 -49.05
N HIS A 234 -22.96 -61.34 -49.75
CA HIS A 234 -23.18 -60.23 -50.69
C HIS A 234 -23.71 -58.91 -50.09
N THR A 235 -23.53 -58.68 -48.80
CA THR A 235 -23.81 -57.38 -48.18
C THR A 235 -22.54 -56.71 -47.71
N THR A 236 -22.57 -55.39 -47.56
CA THR A 236 -21.46 -54.62 -46.98
C THR A 236 -21.16 -55.08 -45.55
N TYR A 237 -19.89 -55.37 -45.28
CA TYR A 237 -19.38 -55.72 -43.96
C TYR A 237 -18.75 -54.49 -43.31
N ASP A 238 -19.24 -54.13 -42.13
CA ASP A 238 -18.64 -53.10 -41.28
C ASP A 238 -18.10 -53.78 -40.02
N VAL A 239 -16.76 -53.84 -39.95
CA VAL A 239 -16.00 -54.47 -38.87
C VAL A 239 -16.21 -53.80 -37.51
N LYS A 240 -16.72 -52.56 -37.46
CA LYS A 240 -16.99 -51.82 -36.22
C LYS A 240 -18.48 -51.78 -35.84
N LYS A 241 -19.36 -52.37 -36.65
CA LYS A 241 -20.82 -52.23 -36.53
C LYS A 241 -21.40 -52.60 -35.16
N ALA A 242 -20.74 -53.48 -34.41
CA ALA A 242 -21.16 -53.94 -33.09
C ALA A 242 -20.03 -53.85 -32.06
N VAL A 243 -19.12 -52.89 -32.22
CA VAL A 243 -18.01 -52.66 -31.30
C VAL A 243 -18.12 -51.25 -30.73
N THR A 244 -18.14 -51.14 -29.42
CA THR A 244 -18.08 -49.87 -28.68
C THR A 244 -16.85 -49.86 -27.78
N ALA A 245 -16.40 -48.67 -27.42
CA ALA A 245 -15.35 -48.50 -26.44
C ALA A 245 -15.68 -47.32 -25.53
N SER A 246 -15.48 -47.51 -24.24
CA SER A 246 -15.70 -46.47 -23.23
C SER A 246 -14.59 -46.45 -22.20
N ASP A 247 -14.34 -45.27 -21.65
CA ASP A 247 -13.39 -45.06 -20.56
C ASP A 247 -14.05 -44.22 -19.46
N THR A 248 -13.66 -44.45 -18.20
CA THR A 248 -14.24 -43.74 -17.05
C THR A 248 -14.02 -42.23 -17.12
N GLU A 249 -12.88 -41.78 -17.65
CA GLU A 249 -12.54 -40.35 -17.80
C GLU A 249 -13.04 -39.77 -19.12
N ASP A 250 -12.85 -40.50 -20.22
CA ASP A 250 -13.09 -39.97 -21.57
C ASP A 250 -14.51 -40.22 -22.08
N GLY A 251 -15.31 -41.04 -21.40
CA GLY A 251 -16.65 -41.43 -21.86
C GLY A 251 -16.59 -42.32 -23.09
N ASP A 252 -17.47 -42.08 -24.08
CA ASP A 252 -17.49 -42.83 -25.34
C ASP A 252 -16.27 -42.49 -26.21
N ILE A 253 -15.43 -43.49 -26.43
CA ILE A 253 -14.24 -43.43 -27.27
C ILE A 253 -14.32 -44.42 -28.44
N THR A 254 -15.53 -44.85 -28.82
CA THR A 254 -15.78 -45.80 -29.91
C THR A 254 -15.15 -45.35 -31.24
N ASN A 255 -15.12 -44.04 -31.49
CA ASN A 255 -14.48 -43.46 -32.68
C ASN A 255 -12.95 -43.65 -32.70
N LYS A 256 -12.30 -43.88 -31.55
CA LYS A 256 -10.85 -44.10 -31.44
C LYS A 256 -10.45 -45.57 -31.65
N ILE A 257 -11.39 -46.49 -31.80
CA ILE A 257 -11.11 -47.92 -32.01
C ILE A 257 -10.28 -48.12 -33.29
N THR A 258 -9.20 -48.89 -33.20
CA THR A 258 -8.40 -49.34 -34.35
C THR A 258 -8.55 -50.85 -34.52
N VAL A 259 -8.72 -51.30 -35.78
CA VAL A 259 -8.80 -52.73 -36.10
C VAL A 259 -7.38 -53.23 -36.31
N THR A 260 -6.93 -54.13 -35.45
CA THR A 260 -5.56 -54.66 -35.50
C THR A 260 -5.44 -55.92 -36.36
N ALA A 261 -6.53 -56.65 -36.55
CA ALA A 261 -6.62 -57.80 -37.45
C ALA A 261 -8.06 -57.97 -37.97
N ASN A 262 -8.20 -58.43 -39.22
CA ASN A 262 -9.48 -58.80 -39.82
C ASN A 262 -9.23 -59.82 -40.95
N ASP A 263 -9.82 -61.00 -40.87
CA ASP A 263 -9.71 -62.09 -41.84
C ASP A 263 -11.03 -62.39 -42.58
N VAL A 264 -12.05 -61.55 -42.40
CA VAL A 264 -13.36 -61.71 -43.06
C VAL A 264 -13.25 -61.49 -44.57
N ASN A 265 -13.70 -62.48 -45.34
CA ASN A 265 -13.76 -62.43 -46.80
C ASN A 265 -15.22 -62.35 -47.29
N THR A 266 -15.62 -61.19 -47.80
CA THR A 266 -16.98 -60.94 -48.33
C THR A 266 -17.15 -61.25 -49.82
N GLU A 267 -16.09 -61.66 -50.54
CA GLU A 267 -16.10 -61.82 -51.99
C GLU A 267 -16.26 -63.26 -52.52
N LYS A 268 -16.32 -64.27 -51.64
CA LYS A 268 -16.42 -65.69 -52.06
C LYS A 268 -17.83 -66.14 -52.47
N SER A 269 -18.38 -65.53 -53.52
CA SER A 269 -19.56 -66.08 -54.22
C SER A 269 -19.55 -65.83 -55.72
N ARG A 270 -18.42 -66.14 -56.36
CA ARG A 270 -18.41 -66.54 -57.78
C ARG A 270 -18.11 -68.03 -57.89
N CYS A 271 -19.11 -68.88 -57.65
CA CYS A 271 -19.14 -70.20 -58.28
C CYS A 271 -20.54 -70.80 -58.27
N LEU A 272 -20.86 -71.53 -59.36
CA LEU A 272 -22.06 -72.32 -59.65
C LEU A 272 -23.19 -71.60 -60.42
N SER A 273 -22.89 -71.18 -61.65
CA SER A 273 -23.88 -71.25 -62.74
C SER A 273 -23.21 -71.53 -64.07
N ARG A 274 -22.88 -72.80 -64.33
CA ARG A 274 -22.90 -73.41 -65.67
C ARG A 274 -22.51 -74.87 -65.55
N ASP A 275 -23.52 -75.72 -65.47
CA ASP A 275 -23.54 -77.04 -66.12
C ASP A 275 -24.97 -77.59 -66.06
N ILE A 276 -25.83 -77.00 -66.89
CA ILE A 276 -26.99 -77.68 -67.48
C ILE A 276 -27.17 -77.09 -68.88
N GLN A 277 -26.60 -77.75 -69.89
CA GLN A 277 -27.31 -77.92 -71.16
C GLN A 277 -27.15 -79.38 -71.60
N ARG A 278 -28.30 -80.06 -71.65
CA ARG A 278 -28.52 -81.27 -72.44
C ARG A 278 -28.44 -80.88 -73.91
N ASP A 279 -27.70 -81.63 -74.71
CA ASP A 279 -28.22 -82.73 -75.54
C ASP A 279 -27.07 -83.63 -75.98
#